data_AF-A0A9X5XDP8-F1
#
_entry.id   AF-A0A9X5XDP8-F1
#
_cell.length_a   1.000
_cell.length_b   1.000
_cell.length_c   1.000
_cell.angle_alpha   90.00
_cell.angle_beta   90.00
_cell.angle_gamma   90.00
#
_symmetry.space_group_name_H-M   'P 1'
#
loop_
_entity.id
_entity.type
_entity.pdbx_description
1 polymer ?
#
loop_
_entity_poly.entity_id
_entity_poly.type
_entity_poly.pdbx_seq_one_letter_code
_entity_poly.pdbx_strand_id
1 'polypeptide(L)' 'ARARGVLDWAAWWELAAQDPALAAPTARRFEIYGEHADGDMPSVDWHTRVLRERGFGEARAVWRSPSDALVLAVK' A
#
# COMPACT_ATOMS: atom_id res chain seq x y z
N ALA A 1 6.13 17.88 6.34
CA ALA A 1 6.12 18.45 4.96
C ALA A 1 7.23 17.78 4.16
N ARG A 2 6.99 17.37 2.91
CA ARG A 2 8.06 16.82 2.05
C ARG A 2 9.08 17.93 1.73
N ALA A 3 10.35 17.57 1.63
CA ALA A 3 11.40 18.50 1.23
C ALA A 3 11.21 18.91 -0.24
N ARG A 4 11.62 20.13 -0.60
CA ARG A 4 11.59 20.59 -2.00
C ARG A 4 12.44 19.66 -2.87
N GLY A 5 11.87 19.16 -3.97
CA GLY A 5 12.53 18.26 -4.92
C GLY A 5 12.20 16.77 -4.78
N VAL A 6 11.43 16.36 -3.76
CA VAL A 6 10.96 14.97 -3.63
C VAL A 6 9.67 14.80 -4.41
N LEU A 7 9.72 14.03 -5.50
CA LEU A 7 8.53 13.65 -6.26
C LEU A 7 7.57 12.85 -5.37
N ASP A 8 6.28 13.10 -5.51
CA ASP A 8 5.27 12.15 -5.05
C ASP A 8 5.18 10.94 -5.98
N TRP A 9 4.38 9.97 -5.59
CA TRP A 9 4.31 8.70 -6.29
C TRP A 9 3.81 8.86 -7.73
N ALA A 10 2.80 9.72 -7.93
CA ALA A 10 2.28 10.03 -9.26
C ALA A 10 3.34 10.73 -10.11
N ALA A 11 3.94 11.80 -9.60
CA ALA A 11 4.97 12.56 -10.31
C ALA A 11 6.22 11.72 -10.64
N TRP A 12 6.56 10.73 -9.79
CA TRP A 12 7.64 9.79 -10.08
C TRP A 12 7.32 8.90 -11.28
N TRP A 13 6.10 8.35 -11.37
CA TRP A 13 5.68 7.54 -12.51
C TRP A 13 5.56 8.33 -13.81
N GLU A 14 5.09 9.57 -13.74
CA GLU A 14 5.07 10.48 -14.89
C GLU A 14 6.47 10.73 -15.44
N LEU A 15 7.46 10.91 -14.55
CA LEU A 15 8.85 11.07 -14.95
C LEU A 15 9.43 9.76 -15.52
N ALA A 16 9.14 8.61 -14.89
CA ALA A 16 9.60 7.31 -15.37
C ALA A 16 9.06 6.98 -16.78
N ALA A 17 7.85 7.42 -17.11
CA ALA A 17 7.28 7.23 -18.44
C ALA A 17 8.01 8.03 -19.54
N GLN A 18 8.74 9.09 -19.17
CA GLN A 18 9.49 9.94 -20.11
C GLN A 18 10.88 9.39 -20.45
N ASP A 19 11.42 8.47 -19.65
CA ASP A 19 12.71 7.83 -19.94
C ASP A 19 12.52 6.74 -21.02
N PRO A 20 13.24 6.80 -22.16
CA PRO A 20 13.10 5.81 -23.23
C PRO A 20 13.31 4.35 -22.80
N ALA A 21 14.16 4.09 -21.81
CA ALA A 21 14.41 2.74 -21.29
C ALA A 21 13.26 2.25 -20.40
N LEU A 22 12.49 3.15 -19.81
CA LEU A 22 11.43 2.84 -18.84
C LEU A 22 10.01 3.06 -19.37
N ALA A 23 9.83 3.72 -20.52
CA ALA A 23 8.52 4.05 -21.07
C ALA A 23 7.64 2.81 -21.29
N ALA A 24 8.17 1.79 -21.99
CA ALA A 24 7.45 0.55 -22.26
C ALA A 24 7.09 -0.27 -21.00
N PRO A 25 8.02 -0.56 -20.06
CA PRO A 25 7.67 -1.27 -18.84
C PRO A 25 6.75 -0.47 -17.93
N THR A 26 6.86 0.87 -17.90
CA THR A 26 5.94 1.74 -17.17
C THR A 26 4.52 1.61 -17.72
N ALA A 27 4.33 1.72 -19.04
CA ALA A 27 3.02 1.53 -19.66
C ALA A 27 2.43 0.15 -19.34
N ARG A 28 3.22 -0.92 -19.48
CA ARG A 28 2.77 -2.28 -19.19
C ARG A 28 2.37 -2.49 -17.72
N ARG A 29 3.07 -1.84 -16.78
CA ARG A 29 2.70 -1.87 -15.36
C ARG A 29 1.31 -1.28 -15.14
N PHE A 30 1.01 -0.12 -15.74
CA PHE A 30 -0.30 0.52 -15.60
C PHE A 30 -1.42 -0.30 -16.24
N GLU A 31 -1.16 -1.03 -17.33
CA GLU A 31 -2.13 -1.98 -17.88
C GLU A 31 -2.48 -3.13 -16.91
N ILE A 32 -1.50 -3.61 -16.13
CA ILE A 32 -1.68 -4.74 -15.21
C ILE A 32 -2.29 -4.29 -13.88
N TYR A 33 -1.80 -3.18 -13.32
CA TYR A 33 -2.10 -2.78 -11.94
C TYR A 33 -2.96 -1.52 -11.84
N GLY A 34 -3.19 -0.81 -12.94
CA GLY A 34 -3.86 0.49 -12.93
C GLY A 34 -3.07 1.57 -12.18
N GLU A 35 -3.76 2.65 -11.81
CA GLU A 35 -3.22 3.61 -10.86
C GLU A 35 -3.12 2.98 -9.48
N HIS A 36 -2.01 3.26 -8.79
CA HIS A 36 -1.95 2.98 -7.36
C HIS A 36 -2.90 3.96 -6.68
N ALA A 37 -4.08 3.49 -6.29
CA ALA A 37 -4.90 4.23 -5.36
C ALA A 37 -4.16 4.20 -4.01
N ASP A 38 -3.83 5.36 -3.46
CA ASP A 38 -3.57 5.50 -2.03
C ASP A 38 -4.90 5.17 -1.33
N GLY A 39 -5.13 3.88 -1.11
CA GLY A 39 -6.32 3.40 -0.42
C GLY A 39 -6.28 3.84 1.04
N ASP A 40 -7.47 3.92 1.65
CA ASP A 40 -7.56 4.06 3.10
C ASP A 40 -6.75 2.94 3.76
N MET A 41 -5.86 3.30 4.69
CA MET A 41 -5.15 2.35 5.54
C MET A 41 -5.97 2.17 6.83
N PRO A 42 -6.76 1.10 6.97
CA PRO A 42 -7.62 0.92 8.13
C PRO A 42 -6.79 0.71 9.39
N SER A 43 -7.34 1.09 10.54
CA SER A 43 -6.65 0.88 11.81
C SER A 43 -6.48 -0.61 12.13
N VAL A 44 -5.50 -0.93 12.98
CA VAL A 44 -5.35 -2.29 13.53
C VAL A 44 -6.64 -2.77 14.20
N ASP A 45 -7.37 -1.88 14.87
CA ASP A 45 -8.65 -2.22 15.50
C ASP A 45 -9.71 -2.61 14.46
N TRP A 46 -9.74 -1.92 13.33
CA TRP A 46 -10.59 -2.31 12.20
C TRP A 46 -10.22 -3.71 11.69
N HIS A 47 -8.92 -3.97 11.45
CA HIS A 47 -8.46 -5.25 10.94
C HIS A 47 -8.78 -6.41 11.89
N THR A 48 -8.47 -6.25 13.18
CA THR A 48 -8.71 -7.29 14.18
C THR A 48 -10.21 -7.58 14.36
N ARG A 49 -11.05 -6.55 14.35
CA ARG A 49 -12.52 -6.71 14.39
C ARG A 49 -13.03 -7.46 13.17
N VAL A 50 -12.65 -7.03 11.97
CA VAL A 50 -13.13 -7.65 10.72
C VAL A 50 -12.68 -9.10 10.62
N LEU A 51 -11.44 -9.43 11.02
CA LEU A 51 -10.96 -10.82 11.03
C LEU A 51 -11.82 -11.69 11.97
N ARG A 52 -12.13 -11.22 13.18
CA ARG A 52 -13.04 -11.94 14.09
C ARG A 52 -14.44 -12.10 13.51
N GLU A 53 -15.02 -11.04 12.94
CA GLU A 53 -16.33 -11.09 12.27
C GLU A 53 -16.36 -12.09 11.09
N ARG A 54 -15.20 -12.38 10.48
CA ARG A 54 -15.06 -13.37 9.40
C ARG A 54 -14.71 -14.79 9.88
N GLY A 55 -14.78 -15.05 11.19
CA GLY A 55 -14.72 -16.40 11.75
C GLY A 55 -13.33 -16.89 12.12
N PHE A 56 -12.38 -15.98 12.38
CA PHE A 56 -11.17 -16.30 13.12
C PHE A 56 -11.47 -16.26 14.63
N GLY A 57 -11.05 -17.28 15.38
CA GLY A 57 -11.22 -17.34 16.83
C GLY A 57 -10.41 -16.28 17.57
N GLU A 58 -9.23 -15.93 17.05
CA GLU A 58 -8.40 -14.85 17.58
C GLU A 58 -7.80 -14.00 16.45
N ALA A 59 -7.73 -12.69 16.65
CA ALA A 59 -6.98 -11.77 15.80
C ALA A 59 -6.37 -10.63 16.63
N ARG A 60 -5.06 -10.41 16.53
CA ARG A 60 -4.35 -9.34 17.27
C ARG A 60 -3.12 -8.84 16.55
N ALA A 61 -2.70 -7.61 16.84
CA ALA A 61 -1.38 -7.15 16.46
C ALA A 61 -0.31 -7.96 17.22
N VAL A 62 0.62 -8.55 16.47
CA VAL A 62 1.76 -9.29 17.03
C VAL A 62 3.07 -8.52 16.91
N TRP A 63 3.08 -7.47 16.09
CA TRP A 63 4.21 -6.57 15.93
C TRP A 63 3.74 -5.19 15.45
N ARG A 64 4.50 -4.13 15.76
CA ARG A 64 4.23 -2.75 15.36
C ARG A 64 5.51 -1.91 15.28
N SER A 65 5.56 -1.00 14.31
CA SER A 65 6.46 0.15 14.19
C SER A 65 5.64 1.47 14.17
N PRO A 66 6.28 2.65 14.05
CA PRO A 66 5.56 3.91 13.89
C PRO A 66 4.65 3.97 12.66
N SER A 67 5.03 3.31 11.56
CA SER A 67 4.28 3.35 10.28
C SER A 67 3.44 2.10 10.03
N ASP A 68 3.82 0.95 10.60
CA ASP A 68 3.30 -0.34 10.20
C ASP A 68 2.92 -1.22 11.39
N ALA A 69 2.01 -2.16 11.16
CA ALA A 69 1.68 -3.19 12.14
C ALA A 69 1.38 -4.52 11.43
N LEU A 70 1.71 -5.62 12.10
CA LEU A 70 1.38 -6.97 11.66
C LEU A 70 0.27 -7.54 12.54
N VAL A 71 -0.86 -7.90 11.94
CA VAL A 71 -1.96 -8.60 12.59
C VAL A 71 -1.91 -10.09 12.24
N LEU A 72 -1.88 -10.94 13.27
CA LEU A 72 -2.03 -12.38 13.12
C LEU A 72 -3.45 -12.78 13.50
N ALA A 73 -4.07 -13.64 12.70
CA ALA A 73 -5.35 -14.27 13.04
C ALA A 73 -5.25 -15.79 12.93
N VAL A 74 -5.89 -16.49 13.86
CA VAL A 74 -5.90 -17.94 13.98
C VAL A 74 -7.34 -18.44 14.02
N LYS A 75 -7.61 -19.54 13.31
CA LYS A 75 -8.95 -20.13 13.20
C LYS A 75 -9.27 -20.97 14.42
#